data_AF-A0A9E4KQM8-F1
#
_entry.id   AF-A0A9E4KQM8-F1
#
_cell.length_a   1.000
_cell.length_b   1.000
_cell.length_c   1.000
_cell.angle_alpha   90.00
_cell.angle_beta   90.00
_cell.angle_gamma   90.00
#
_symmetry.space_group_name_H-M   'P 1'
#
loop_
_entity.id
_entity.type
_entity.pdbx_description
1 polymer ?
#
loop_
_entity_poly.entity_id
_entity_poly.type
_entity_poly.pdbx_seq_one_letter_code
_entity_poly.pdbx_strand_id
1 'polypeptide(L)'
;PKGADGTPLPFSIFHRFVGHGPRDDDTERYEIDNVLGLEGELFEGTVNYEAYARNYRYQASEEGETYILQSQVELETELGDYNLTNPLSQDPAHLAALGRMAATLYRDILTDQTAAGVTLDGFGANLPAGQIGWAVGAEIASTEYLDDYDSFREAGNILGSAGNSASGSRSRWAGFGELSIPVLDGLELTAAGRYDNYDDFGTAFSPQFAARYQPMDMVVLRASWGQGFKAPNLTSLYQSRSQSFNNVTDTYRCEEMGTSPCPTFQVENFTGGNPELEAETAESFNVGVVVEPIPALTFSLDYFNIEIENVVTTLSLSQVLELENVASLCGGVPGVATRAVGWFPSTTSMRIWRCARSQASTCGCTTKPTWRPASSASMWKPRSWTNTN
;
A
#
# COMPACT_ATOMS: atom_id res chain seq x y z
N PRO A 1 36.79 -19.86 19.06
CA PRO A 1 37.56 -21.04 18.61
C PRO A 1 38.96 -20.59 18.18
N LYS A 2 39.99 -21.43 18.37
CA LYS A 2 41.34 -21.14 17.87
C LYS A 2 41.71 -22.16 16.80
N GLY A 3 42.39 -21.70 15.75
CA GLY A 3 42.97 -22.55 14.73
C GLY A 3 44.08 -23.43 15.30
N ALA A 4 44.55 -24.40 14.51
CA ALA A 4 45.63 -25.30 14.90
C ALA A 4 46.96 -24.56 15.20
N ASP A 5 47.10 -23.33 14.73
CA ASP A 5 48.21 -22.41 14.97
C ASP A 5 47.98 -21.44 16.15
N GLY A 6 46.85 -21.59 16.86
CA GLY A 6 46.46 -20.73 17.97
C GLY A 6 45.83 -19.40 17.56
N THR A 7 45.68 -19.12 16.27
CA THR A 7 45.02 -17.89 15.79
C THR A 7 43.53 -17.91 16.15
N PRO A 8 42.95 -16.81 16.66
CA PRO A 8 41.51 -16.71 16.87
C PRO A 8 40.79 -16.87 15.53
N LEU A 9 40.02 -17.93 15.38
CA LEU A 9 39.14 -18.08 14.22
C LEU A 9 37.91 -17.19 14.42
N PRO A 10 37.47 -16.45 13.39
CA PRO A 10 36.20 -15.75 13.45
C PRO A 10 35.10 -16.78 13.70
N PHE A 11 34.23 -16.48 14.66
CA PHE A 11 33.07 -17.29 14.98
C PHE A 11 31.86 -16.40 15.17
N SER A 12 30.70 -16.90 14.79
CA SER A 12 29.42 -16.25 15.02
C SER A 12 28.66 -17.05 16.06
N ILE A 13 28.04 -16.34 17.01
CA ILE A 13 27.06 -16.91 17.93
C ILE A 13 25.71 -16.34 17.53
N PHE A 14 24.74 -17.22 17.31
CA PHE A 14 23.34 -16.83 17.22
C PHE A 14 22.74 -16.90 18.61
N HIS A 15 22.22 -15.77 19.08
CA HIS A 15 21.68 -15.64 20.42
C HIS A 15 20.23 -15.18 20.36
N ARG A 16 19.36 -15.87 21.10
CA ARG A 16 17.97 -15.47 21.26
C ARG A 16 17.73 -15.05 22.70
N PHE A 17 17.18 -13.87 22.88
CA PHE A 17 16.99 -13.22 24.17
C PHE A 17 15.76 -13.73 24.95
N VAL A 18 15.63 -15.06 25.10
CA VAL A 18 14.47 -15.70 25.75
C VAL A 18 14.29 -15.32 27.22
N GLY A 19 15.35 -14.86 27.89
CA GLY A 19 15.31 -14.46 29.31
C GLY A 19 14.46 -13.22 29.60
N HIS A 20 14.16 -12.39 28.60
CA HIS A 20 13.31 -11.21 28.79
C HIS A 20 11.82 -11.57 28.89
N GLY A 21 11.41 -12.73 28.37
CA GLY A 21 10.00 -13.10 28.26
C GLY A 21 9.39 -12.76 26.89
N PRO A 22 8.06 -12.91 26.73
CA PRO A 22 7.36 -12.46 25.54
C PRO A 22 7.37 -10.92 25.44
N ARG A 23 7.24 -10.42 24.21
CA ARG A 23 6.88 -9.02 23.98
C ARG A 23 5.37 -8.92 24.03
N ASP A 24 4.89 -7.93 24.75
CA ASP A 24 3.48 -7.62 24.85
C ASP A 24 3.28 -6.21 24.28
N ASP A 25 2.35 -6.07 23.35
CA ASP A 25 1.97 -4.78 22.76
C ASP A 25 0.50 -4.51 23.13
N ASP A 26 0.24 -3.38 23.77
CA ASP A 26 -1.10 -2.84 23.99
C ASP A 26 -1.39 -1.77 22.94
N THR A 27 -2.64 -1.67 22.50
CA THR A 27 -3.05 -0.72 21.47
C THR A 27 -4.40 -0.15 21.78
N GLU A 28 -4.42 1.15 22.07
CA GLU A 28 -5.66 1.91 22.18
C GLU A 28 -5.98 2.60 20.85
N ARG A 29 -7.25 2.59 20.46
CA ARG A 29 -7.72 3.20 19.21
C ARG A 29 -8.99 4.00 19.46
N TYR A 30 -8.99 5.23 18.95
CA TYR A 30 -10.12 6.15 18.99
C TYR A 30 -10.43 6.61 17.58
N GLU A 31 -11.68 6.40 17.17
CA GLU A 31 -12.16 6.77 15.84
C GLU A 31 -13.44 7.57 15.98
N ILE A 32 -13.49 8.71 15.30
CA ILE A 32 -14.67 9.57 15.23
C ILE A 32 -14.89 9.94 13.76
N ASP A 33 -16.11 9.70 13.28
CA ASP A 33 -16.55 10.12 11.95
C ASP A 33 -17.81 10.98 12.08
N ASN A 34 -17.68 12.26 11.73
CA ASN A 34 -18.78 13.21 11.73
C ASN A 34 -19.14 13.54 10.29
N VAL A 35 -20.40 13.33 9.91
CA VAL A 35 -20.93 13.71 8.60
C VAL A 35 -22.16 14.58 8.79
N LEU A 36 -22.15 15.76 8.17
CA LEU A 36 -23.32 16.63 8.04
C LEU A 36 -23.70 16.69 6.57
N GLY A 37 -24.96 16.40 6.26
CA GLY A 37 -25.50 16.44 4.90
C GLY A 37 -26.70 17.38 4.79
N LEU A 38 -26.89 17.93 3.59
CA LEU A 38 -28.07 18.67 3.16
C LEU A 38 -28.51 18.12 1.81
N GLU A 39 -29.80 17.83 1.69
CA GLU A 39 -30.42 17.39 0.44
C GLU A 39 -31.69 18.17 0.16
N GLY A 40 -32.07 18.29 -1.11
CA GLY A 40 -33.34 18.88 -1.48
C GLY A 40 -33.47 19.15 -2.97
N GLU A 41 -34.43 20.00 -3.31
CA GLU A 41 -34.84 20.28 -4.68
C GLU A 41 -34.72 21.79 -4.98
N LEU A 42 -34.31 22.10 -6.21
CA LEU A 42 -34.25 23.43 -6.80
C LEU A 42 -35.21 23.49 -8.01
N PHE A 43 -35.62 24.70 -8.39
CA PHE A 43 -36.43 24.95 -9.59
C PHE A 43 -37.70 24.08 -9.66
N GLU A 44 -38.50 24.10 -8.58
CA GLU A 44 -39.78 23.36 -8.50
C GLU A 44 -39.63 21.84 -8.71
N GLY A 45 -38.52 21.24 -8.24
CA GLY A 45 -38.29 19.80 -8.33
C GLY A 45 -37.57 19.35 -9.61
N THR A 46 -37.08 20.29 -10.43
CA THR A 46 -36.37 19.93 -11.67
C THR A 46 -34.93 19.49 -11.43
N VAL A 47 -34.30 19.99 -10.36
CA VAL A 47 -32.90 19.70 -10.03
C VAL A 47 -32.81 19.32 -8.56
N ASN A 48 -32.28 18.13 -8.28
CA ASN A 48 -31.94 17.71 -6.92
C ASN A 48 -30.54 18.23 -6.58
N TYR A 49 -30.30 18.51 -5.31
CA TYR A 49 -28.97 18.78 -4.78
C TYR A 49 -28.70 17.93 -3.56
N GLU A 50 -27.44 17.51 -3.42
CA GLU A 50 -26.90 16.86 -2.23
C GLU A 50 -25.56 17.54 -1.91
N ALA A 51 -25.40 18.01 -0.69
CA ALA A 51 -24.15 18.59 -0.21
C ALA A 51 -23.77 17.95 1.11
N TYR A 52 -22.48 17.74 1.33
CA TYR A 52 -21.99 17.18 2.58
C TYR A 52 -20.71 17.85 3.05
N ALA A 53 -20.48 17.78 4.36
CA ALA A 53 -19.21 18.03 5.01
C ALA A 53 -18.90 16.87 5.95
N ARG A 54 -17.68 16.35 5.88
CA ARG A 54 -17.19 15.24 6.70
C ARG A 54 -15.92 15.65 7.42
N ASN A 55 -15.83 15.30 8.69
CA ASN A 55 -14.60 15.32 9.47
C ASN A 55 -14.41 13.94 10.09
N TYR A 56 -13.31 13.31 9.72
CA TYR A 56 -12.90 12.00 10.19
C TYR A 56 -11.59 12.13 10.95
N ARG A 57 -11.50 11.51 12.12
CA ARG A 57 -10.30 11.48 12.93
C ARG A 57 -10.09 10.09 13.49
N TYR A 58 -8.92 9.53 13.18
CA TYR A 58 -8.42 8.29 13.76
C TYR A 58 -7.17 8.60 14.57
N GLN A 59 -7.13 8.09 15.79
CA GLN A 59 -5.97 8.12 16.67
C GLN A 59 -5.73 6.71 17.20
N ALA A 60 -4.47 6.29 17.22
CA ALA A 60 -4.07 5.10 17.93
C ALA A 60 -2.76 5.35 18.67
N SER A 61 -2.63 4.77 19.85
CA SER A 61 -1.39 4.72 20.61
C SER A 61 -1.06 3.27 20.88
N GLU A 62 0.17 2.87 20.56
CA GLU A 62 0.69 1.53 20.82
C GLU A 62 1.80 1.63 21.87
N GLU A 63 1.68 0.83 22.93
CA GLU A 63 2.71 0.67 23.96
C GLU A 63 3.23 -0.76 23.90
N GLY A 64 4.53 -0.91 23.66
CA GLY A 64 5.19 -2.21 23.56
C GLY A 64 6.17 -2.42 24.70
N GLU A 65 5.96 -3.44 25.53
CA GLU A 65 6.86 -3.78 26.63
C GLU A 65 7.82 -4.92 26.28
N THR A 66 8.90 -5.03 27.05
CA THR A 66 9.84 -6.17 26.98
C THR A 66 10.60 -6.24 25.63
N TYR A 67 10.73 -5.09 24.95
CA TYR A 67 11.66 -4.94 23.83
C TYR A 67 13.10 -4.83 24.34
N ILE A 68 14.07 -4.91 23.43
CA ILE A 68 15.48 -5.08 23.81
C ILE A 68 16.32 -4.00 23.16
N LEU A 69 16.98 -3.20 24.00
CA LEU A 69 17.92 -2.18 23.60
C LEU A 69 19.26 -2.80 23.23
N GLN A 70 19.65 -2.68 21.97
CA GLN A 70 20.91 -3.22 21.46
C GLN A 70 22.12 -2.64 22.20
N SER A 71 22.18 -1.31 22.34
CA SER A 71 23.26 -0.63 23.05
C SER A 71 23.43 -1.10 24.50
N GLN A 72 22.34 -1.45 25.19
CA GLN A 72 22.40 -2.02 26.54
C GLN A 72 22.90 -3.46 26.50
N VAL A 73 22.46 -4.28 25.53
CA VAL A 73 23.02 -5.63 25.36
C VAL A 73 24.54 -5.59 25.20
N GLU A 74 25.05 -4.68 24.37
CA GLU A 74 26.48 -4.52 24.12
C GLU A 74 27.22 -4.15 25.41
N LEU A 75 26.70 -3.17 26.16
CA LEU A 75 27.27 -2.73 27.43
C LEU A 75 27.26 -3.82 28.50
N GLU A 76 26.11 -4.46 28.74
CA GLU A 76 25.94 -5.50 29.76
C GLU A 76 26.78 -6.75 29.47
N THR A 77 26.99 -7.05 28.18
CA THR A 77 27.90 -8.11 27.75
C THR A 77 29.36 -7.73 28.02
N GLU A 78 29.76 -6.48 27.75
CA GLU A 78 31.12 -6.01 28.01
C GLU A 78 31.46 -5.98 29.51
N LEU A 79 30.49 -5.60 30.34
CA LEU A 79 30.62 -5.65 31.80
C LEU A 79 30.67 -7.09 32.36
N GLY A 80 30.23 -8.08 31.57
CA GLY A 80 30.13 -9.48 32.00
C GLY A 80 28.91 -9.80 32.86
N ASP A 81 28.00 -8.82 33.01
CA ASP A 81 26.74 -8.98 33.75
C ASP A 81 25.76 -9.84 32.95
N TYR A 82 25.76 -9.74 31.62
CA TYR A 82 24.93 -10.58 30.76
C TYR A 82 25.64 -11.88 30.32
N ASN A 83 24.95 -13.01 30.47
CA ASN A 83 25.49 -14.33 30.14
C ASN A 83 24.93 -14.79 28.79
N LEU A 84 25.70 -14.54 27.73
CA LEU A 84 25.36 -14.97 26.37
C LEU A 84 25.25 -16.49 26.19
N THR A 85 25.93 -17.27 27.04
CA THR A 85 25.94 -18.74 26.91
C THR A 85 24.82 -19.43 27.71
N ASN A 86 24.26 -18.72 28.68
CA ASN A 86 23.14 -19.20 29.49
C ASN A 86 22.11 -18.06 29.69
N PRO A 87 21.21 -17.85 28.71
CA PRO A 87 20.21 -16.78 28.76
C PRO A 87 19.12 -16.95 29.83
N LEU A 88 19.12 -18.08 30.56
CA LEU A 88 18.20 -18.37 31.66
C LEU A 88 18.91 -18.39 33.02
N SER A 89 20.13 -17.83 33.09
CA SER A 89 20.91 -17.74 34.31
C SER A 89 20.11 -17.03 35.41
N GLN A 90 20.17 -17.58 36.62
CA GLN A 90 19.53 -17.00 37.82
C GLN A 90 20.52 -16.14 38.64
N ASP A 91 21.69 -15.84 38.07
CA ASP A 91 22.66 -14.94 38.68
C ASP A 91 22.03 -13.55 38.88
N PRO A 92 22.09 -12.95 40.09
CA PRO A 92 21.57 -11.61 40.34
C PRO A 92 22.07 -10.54 39.36
N ALA A 93 23.34 -10.60 38.94
CA ALA A 93 23.89 -9.65 37.96
C ALA A 93 23.22 -9.81 36.59
N HIS A 94 22.98 -11.06 36.17
CA HIS A 94 22.28 -11.39 34.93
C HIS A 94 20.82 -10.91 34.94
N LEU A 95 20.10 -11.17 36.03
CA LEU A 95 18.70 -10.74 36.17
C LEU A 95 18.58 -9.21 36.18
N ALA A 96 19.54 -8.50 36.79
CA ALA A 96 19.59 -7.05 36.74
C ALA A 96 19.91 -6.51 35.34
N ALA A 97 20.80 -7.19 34.60
CA ALA A 97 21.10 -6.85 33.21
C ALA A 97 19.87 -7.01 32.30
N LEU A 98 19.07 -8.08 32.46
CA LEU A 98 17.79 -8.27 31.74
C LEU A 98 16.86 -7.06 31.91
N GLY A 99 16.73 -6.54 33.13
CA GLY A 99 15.91 -5.35 33.39
C GLY A 99 16.47 -4.06 32.76
N ARG A 100 17.79 -3.90 32.68
CA ARG A 100 18.43 -2.73 32.03
C ARG A 100 18.43 -2.79 30.50
N MET A 101 18.43 -4.00 29.95
CA MET A 101 18.32 -4.24 28.51
C MET A 101 16.88 -4.10 28.00
N ALA A 102 15.88 -4.26 28.86
CA ALA A 102 14.48 -4.10 28.51
C ALA A 102 14.12 -2.66 28.15
N ALA A 103 13.24 -2.48 27.16
CA ALA A 103 12.67 -1.21 26.78
C ALA A 103 11.16 -1.29 26.62
N THR A 104 10.52 -0.17 27.00
CA THR A 104 9.13 0.15 26.65
C THR A 104 9.14 1.11 25.48
N LEU A 105 8.34 0.81 24.47
CA LEU A 105 8.27 1.52 23.20
C LEU A 105 6.90 2.15 23.06
N TYR A 106 6.87 3.29 22.39
CA TYR A 106 5.64 4.04 22.15
C TYR A 106 5.53 4.33 20.66
N ARG A 107 4.30 4.32 20.16
CA ARG A 107 4.01 4.73 18.78
C ARG A 107 2.64 5.39 18.73
N ASP A 108 2.58 6.57 18.12
CA ASP A 108 1.36 7.34 17.96
C ASP A 108 0.99 7.45 16.49
N ILE A 109 -0.26 7.12 16.16
CA ILE A 109 -0.79 7.18 14.81
C ILE A 109 -1.95 8.16 14.81
N LEU A 110 -1.92 9.14 13.89
CA LEU A 110 -2.98 10.10 13.68
C LEU A 110 -3.35 10.13 12.20
N THR A 111 -4.65 10.11 11.90
CA THR A 111 -5.18 10.44 10.59
C THR A 111 -6.35 11.40 10.77
N ASP A 112 -6.18 12.63 10.29
CA ASP A 112 -7.23 13.63 10.25
C ASP A 112 -7.62 13.85 8.78
N GLN A 113 -8.90 13.67 8.47
CA GLN A 113 -9.44 13.90 7.13
C GLN A 113 -10.62 14.87 7.21
N THR A 114 -10.60 15.88 6.35
CA THR A 114 -11.72 16.78 6.12
C THR A 114 -12.14 16.69 4.67
N ALA A 115 -13.44 16.63 4.40
CA ALA A 115 -13.96 16.60 3.05
C ALA A 115 -15.27 17.37 2.96
N ALA A 116 -15.52 17.98 1.81
CA ALA A 116 -16.80 18.57 1.49
C ALA A 116 -17.11 18.34 0.01
N GLY A 117 -18.38 18.17 -0.31
CA GLY A 117 -18.81 17.95 -1.68
C GLY A 117 -20.19 18.47 -1.94
N VAL A 118 -20.47 18.71 -3.22
CA VAL A 118 -21.80 19.05 -3.73
C VAL A 118 -22.04 18.28 -5.01
N THR A 119 -23.26 17.76 -5.14
CA THR A 119 -23.76 17.08 -6.33
C THR A 119 -25.08 17.72 -6.71
N LEU A 120 -25.28 17.94 -8.01
CA LEU A 120 -26.53 18.35 -8.62
C LEU A 120 -26.93 17.29 -9.63
N ASP A 121 -28.19 16.92 -9.66
CA ASP A 121 -28.71 15.96 -10.63
C ASP A 121 -30.14 16.30 -11.06
N GLY A 122 -30.56 15.73 -12.19
CA GLY A 122 -31.91 15.89 -12.67
C GLY A 122 -32.11 15.34 -14.07
N PHE A 123 -33.22 15.75 -14.68
CA PHE A 123 -33.59 15.35 -16.04
C PHE A 123 -33.46 16.52 -17.00
N GLY A 124 -32.89 16.25 -18.17
CA GLY A 124 -32.66 17.20 -19.25
C GLY A 124 -33.68 17.05 -20.38
N ALA A 125 -33.17 17.02 -21.61
CA ALA A 125 -34.01 16.92 -22.80
C ALA A 125 -34.78 15.59 -22.88
N ASN A 126 -35.99 15.66 -23.44
CA ASN A 126 -36.79 14.49 -23.77
C ASN A 126 -36.30 13.85 -25.07
N LEU A 127 -35.96 12.57 -25.02
CA LEU A 127 -35.81 11.71 -26.19
C LEU A 127 -37.08 10.86 -26.37
N PRO A 128 -37.34 10.29 -27.56
CA PRO A 128 -38.48 9.40 -27.77
C PRO A 128 -38.56 8.22 -26.80
N ALA A 129 -37.42 7.80 -26.25
CA ALA A 129 -37.32 6.68 -25.31
C ALA A 129 -37.22 7.08 -23.83
N GLY A 130 -37.24 8.37 -23.50
CA GLY A 130 -37.16 8.85 -22.12
C GLY A 130 -36.37 10.15 -21.97
N GLN A 131 -36.25 10.63 -20.74
CA GLN A 131 -35.46 11.82 -20.42
C GLN A 131 -33.99 11.49 -20.26
N ILE A 132 -33.12 12.38 -20.71
CA ILE A 132 -31.68 12.29 -20.42
C ILE A 132 -31.48 12.63 -18.95
N GLY A 133 -31.02 11.68 -18.14
CA GLY A 133 -30.55 11.94 -16.79
C GLY A 133 -29.17 12.57 -16.81
N TRP A 134 -28.90 13.51 -15.91
CA TRP A 134 -27.58 14.09 -15.73
C TRP A 134 -27.25 14.25 -14.26
N ALA A 135 -25.96 14.16 -13.93
CA ALA A 135 -25.43 14.51 -12.63
C ALA A 135 -24.09 15.24 -12.82
N VAL A 136 -23.82 16.26 -12.01
CA VAL A 136 -22.51 16.91 -11.93
C VAL A 136 -22.18 17.18 -10.47
N GLY A 137 -20.91 17.15 -10.12
CA GLY A 137 -20.51 17.46 -8.76
C GLY A 137 -19.05 17.83 -8.64
N ALA A 138 -18.72 18.30 -7.43
CA ALA A 138 -17.38 18.66 -7.05
C ALA A 138 -17.12 18.22 -5.60
N GLU A 139 -15.87 17.87 -5.34
CA GLU A 139 -15.39 17.45 -4.02
C GLU A 139 -14.07 18.16 -3.72
N ILE A 140 -13.88 18.54 -2.46
CA ILE A 140 -12.59 18.93 -1.90
C ILE A 140 -12.30 18.06 -0.68
N ALA A 141 -11.06 17.65 -0.50
CA ALA A 141 -10.65 16.93 0.69
C ALA A 141 -9.20 17.24 1.06
N SER A 142 -8.92 17.23 2.36
CA SER A 142 -7.58 17.29 2.93
C SER A 142 -7.39 16.10 3.88
N THR A 143 -6.20 15.52 3.87
CA THR A 143 -5.80 14.42 4.76
C THR A 143 -4.45 14.75 5.36
N GLU A 144 -4.35 14.70 6.68
CA GLU A 144 -3.10 14.73 7.44
C GLU A 144 -2.87 13.35 8.05
N TYR A 145 -1.64 12.86 7.95
CA TYR A 145 -1.21 11.56 8.43
C TYR A 145 0.07 11.71 9.23
N LEU A 146 0.10 11.05 10.39
CA LEU A 146 1.27 10.88 11.24
C LEU A 146 1.29 9.45 11.75
N ASP A 147 2.47 8.88 11.76
CA ASP A 147 2.82 7.60 12.37
C ASP A 147 4.19 7.83 13.00
N ASP A 148 4.21 8.13 14.29
CA ASP A 148 5.38 8.57 15.03
C ASP A 148 5.90 7.43 15.89
N TYR A 149 7.15 7.04 15.68
CA TYR A 149 7.81 5.97 16.41
C TYR A 149 8.73 6.55 17.49
N ASP A 150 8.89 5.83 18.60
CA ASP A 150 9.85 6.22 19.63
C ASP A 150 11.30 6.33 19.10
N SER A 151 12.06 7.20 19.75
CA SER A 151 13.45 7.49 19.35
C SER A 151 14.40 6.29 19.37
N PHE A 152 14.12 5.23 20.15
CA PHE A 152 14.96 4.03 20.13
C PHE A 152 14.75 3.21 18.86
N ARG A 153 13.49 3.11 18.39
CA ARG A 153 13.17 2.50 17.09
C ARG A 153 13.70 3.34 15.94
N GLU A 154 13.51 4.65 15.95
CA GLU A 154 14.04 5.55 14.90
C GLU A 154 15.57 5.46 14.78
N ALA A 155 16.27 5.33 15.90
CA ALA A 155 17.71 5.15 15.94
C ALA A 155 18.19 3.73 15.52
N GLY A 156 17.27 2.79 15.28
CA GLY A 156 17.60 1.39 15.01
C GLY A 156 18.25 0.67 16.21
N ASN A 157 18.00 1.15 17.43
CA ASN A 157 18.61 0.63 18.66
C ASN A 157 17.76 -0.46 19.34
N ILE A 158 16.63 -0.85 18.74
CA ILE A 158 15.79 -1.94 19.24
C ILE A 158 16.01 -3.19 18.40
N LEU A 159 16.46 -4.26 19.06
CA LEU A 159 16.68 -5.54 18.40
C LEU A 159 15.34 -6.15 17.94
N GLY A 160 15.27 -6.55 16.68
CA GLY A 160 14.09 -7.23 16.14
C GLY A 160 12.83 -6.38 16.11
N SER A 161 12.97 -5.05 16.06
CA SER A 161 11.90 -4.13 15.68
C SER A 161 11.99 -3.81 14.19
N ALA A 162 10.86 -3.52 13.56
CA ALA A 162 10.76 -3.05 12.18
C ALA A 162 9.74 -1.90 12.13
N GLY A 163 9.80 -1.09 11.07
CA GLY A 163 9.01 0.14 10.96
C GLY A 163 9.82 1.38 11.35
N ASN A 164 9.33 2.54 10.90
CA ASN A 164 9.90 3.85 11.20
C ASN A 164 8.81 4.91 10.96
N SER A 165 9.03 6.10 11.49
CA SER A 165 8.07 7.21 11.45
C SER A 165 7.73 7.63 10.02
N ALA A 166 6.48 8.02 9.81
CA ALA A 166 5.98 8.53 8.56
C ALA A 166 5.03 9.69 8.83
N SER A 167 5.17 10.78 8.09
CA SER A 167 4.22 11.89 8.17
C SER A 167 4.00 12.50 6.80
N GLY A 168 2.81 13.01 6.56
CA GLY A 168 2.48 13.63 5.29
C GLY A 168 1.10 14.24 5.29
N SER A 169 0.87 15.15 4.35
CA SER A 169 -0.42 15.76 4.11
C SER A 169 -0.75 15.69 2.63
N ARG A 170 -2.03 15.62 2.31
CA ARG A 170 -2.54 15.64 0.93
C ARG A 170 -3.80 16.45 0.86
N SER A 171 -3.84 17.39 -0.06
CA SER A 171 -5.03 18.12 -0.48
C SER A 171 -5.44 17.68 -1.88
N ARG A 172 -6.73 17.47 -2.08
CA ARG A 172 -7.30 17.15 -3.39
C ARG A 172 -8.57 17.93 -3.66
N TRP A 173 -8.83 18.16 -4.94
CA TRP A 173 -10.15 18.52 -5.42
C TRP A 173 -10.50 17.68 -6.64
N ALA A 174 -11.79 17.47 -6.84
CA ALA A 174 -12.30 16.71 -7.96
C ALA A 174 -13.55 17.34 -8.53
N GLY A 175 -13.74 17.17 -9.84
CA GLY A 175 -14.98 17.49 -10.54
C GLY A 175 -15.44 16.25 -11.32
N PHE A 176 -16.73 15.99 -11.32
CA PHE A 176 -17.29 14.87 -12.08
C PHE A 176 -18.60 15.23 -12.77
N GLY A 177 -18.92 14.46 -13.80
CA GLY A 177 -20.19 14.52 -14.49
C GLY A 177 -20.58 13.16 -15.07
N GLU A 178 -21.88 12.91 -15.13
CA GLU A 178 -22.48 11.70 -15.68
C GLU A 178 -23.74 12.05 -16.48
N LEU A 179 -23.94 11.32 -17.57
CA LEU A 179 -25.13 11.35 -18.41
C LEU A 179 -25.69 9.93 -18.55
N SER A 180 -27.00 9.78 -18.35
CA SER A 180 -27.77 8.58 -18.71
C SER A 180 -28.69 8.95 -19.87
N ILE A 181 -28.54 8.25 -21.00
CA ILE A 181 -29.16 8.59 -22.28
C ILE A 181 -30.02 7.40 -22.73
N PRO A 182 -31.36 7.52 -22.65
CA PRO A 182 -32.26 6.51 -23.20
C PRO A 182 -32.34 6.69 -24.74
N VAL A 183 -31.57 5.89 -25.47
CA VAL A 183 -31.41 6.03 -26.93
C VAL A 183 -32.63 5.48 -27.68
N LEU A 184 -33.10 4.30 -27.27
CA LEU A 184 -34.30 3.65 -27.78
C LEU A 184 -34.91 2.77 -26.68
N ASP A 185 -36.12 2.26 -26.90
CA ASP A 185 -36.80 1.42 -25.91
C ASP A 185 -35.95 0.20 -25.52
N GLY A 186 -35.68 0.06 -24.22
CA GLY A 186 -34.77 -0.94 -23.68
C GLY A 186 -33.26 -0.64 -23.80
N LEU A 187 -32.80 0.35 -24.58
CA LEU A 187 -31.37 0.71 -24.70
C LEU A 187 -31.04 2.03 -24.00
N GLU A 188 -30.20 1.94 -22.98
CA GLU A 188 -29.65 3.07 -22.25
C GLU A 188 -28.11 3.09 -22.39
N LEU A 189 -27.56 4.27 -22.67
CA LEU A 189 -26.13 4.53 -22.66
C LEU A 189 -25.77 5.44 -21.50
N THR A 190 -24.69 5.13 -20.80
CA THR A 190 -24.13 5.96 -19.74
C THR A 190 -22.76 6.46 -20.16
N ALA A 191 -22.49 7.75 -19.97
CA ALA A 191 -21.18 8.33 -20.13
C ALA A 191 -20.85 9.16 -18.89
N ALA A 192 -19.73 8.88 -18.24
CA ALA A 192 -19.28 9.60 -17.07
C ALA A 192 -17.79 9.91 -17.16
N GLY A 193 -17.38 10.94 -16.42
CA GLY A 193 -15.98 11.31 -16.28
C GLY A 193 -15.75 12.01 -14.95
N ARG A 194 -14.63 11.68 -14.31
CA ARG A 194 -14.15 12.37 -13.11
C ARG A 194 -12.71 12.82 -13.32
N TYR A 195 -12.43 14.06 -12.94
CA TYR A 195 -11.10 14.63 -12.91
C TYR A 195 -10.71 14.91 -11.46
N ASP A 196 -9.62 14.32 -11.00
CA ASP A 196 -9.06 14.56 -9.67
C ASP A 196 -7.69 15.23 -9.80
N ASN A 197 -7.43 16.24 -8.96
CA ASN A 197 -6.14 16.89 -8.82
C ASN A 197 -5.69 16.81 -7.36
N TYR A 198 -4.48 16.30 -7.18
CA TYR A 198 -3.79 16.14 -5.91
C TYR A 198 -2.55 17.01 -5.89
N ASP A 199 -2.16 17.48 -4.71
CA ASP A 199 -0.96 18.28 -4.49
C ASP A 199 0.35 17.48 -4.45
N ASP A 200 0.28 16.14 -4.42
CA ASP A 200 1.44 15.25 -4.35
C ASP A 200 1.79 14.57 -5.69
N PHE A 201 0.94 13.69 -6.22
CA PHE A 201 1.25 12.94 -7.45
C PHE A 201 0.70 13.58 -8.73
N GLY A 202 -0.13 14.63 -8.61
CA GLY A 202 -0.68 15.37 -9.74
C GLY A 202 -2.13 15.03 -10.07
N THR A 203 -2.43 14.74 -11.34
CA THR A 203 -3.81 14.68 -11.86
C THR A 203 -4.17 13.32 -12.41
N ALA A 204 -5.43 12.91 -12.24
CA ALA A 204 -5.97 11.70 -12.85
C ALA A 204 -7.34 11.99 -13.49
N PHE A 205 -7.60 11.36 -14.64
CA PHE A 205 -8.89 11.40 -15.31
C PHE A 205 -9.46 9.98 -15.42
N SER A 206 -10.70 9.80 -14.98
CA SER A 206 -11.39 8.51 -14.90
C SER A 206 -12.66 8.54 -15.76
N PRO A 207 -12.56 8.21 -17.06
CA PRO A 207 -13.71 8.05 -17.93
C PRO A 207 -14.43 6.72 -17.69
N GLN A 208 -15.75 6.71 -17.91
CA GLN A 208 -16.57 5.51 -17.93
C GLN A 208 -17.63 5.59 -19.02
N PHE A 209 -17.82 4.47 -19.72
CA PHE A 209 -18.90 4.26 -20.66
C PHE A 209 -19.62 2.94 -20.34
N ALA A 210 -20.94 2.96 -20.33
CA ALA A 210 -21.74 1.76 -20.16
C ALA A 210 -22.92 1.73 -21.13
N ALA A 211 -23.38 0.53 -21.42
CA ALA A 211 -24.57 0.27 -22.20
C ALA A 211 -25.40 -0.81 -21.50
N ARG A 212 -26.69 -0.55 -21.35
CA ARG A 212 -27.69 -1.53 -20.90
C ARG A 212 -28.71 -1.68 -22.01
N TYR A 213 -28.91 -2.90 -22.49
CA TYR A 213 -29.89 -3.19 -23.53
C TYR A 213 -30.83 -4.32 -23.10
N GLN A 214 -32.12 -4.05 -23.10
CA GLN A 214 -33.19 -4.99 -22.80
C GLN A 214 -34.06 -5.18 -24.04
N PRO A 215 -33.67 -6.07 -24.97
CA PRO A 215 -34.44 -6.32 -26.20
C PRO A 215 -35.83 -6.93 -25.97
N MET A 216 -36.03 -7.56 -24.80
CA MET A 216 -37.28 -8.16 -24.36
C MET A 216 -37.25 -8.29 -22.84
N ASP A 217 -38.42 -8.42 -22.19
CA ASP A 217 -38.55 -8.41 -20.73
C ASP A 217 -37.61 -9.39 -20.02
N MET A 218 -37.42 -10.58 -20.60
CA MET A 218 -36.61 -11.66 -20.02
C MET A 218 -35.11 -11.56 -20.30
N VAL A 219 -34.60 -10.64 -21.12
CA VAL A 219 -33.16 -10.58 -21.46
C VAL A 219 -32.60 -9.18 -21.25
N VAL A 220 -31.56 -9.07 -20.44
CA VAL A 220 -30.78 -7.83 -20.27
C VAL A 220 -29.33 -8.10 -20.63
N LEU A 221 -28.83 -7.34 -21.61
CA LEU A 221 -27.43 -7.26 -21.98
C LEU A 221 -26.80 -6.04 -21.32
N ARG A 222 -25.60 -6.19 -20.77
CA ARG A 222 -24.83 -5.12 -20.14
C ARG A 222 -23.42 -5.14 -20.68
N ALA A 223 -22.88 -3.96 -20.96
CA ALA A 223 -21.46 -3.78 -21.24
C ALA A 223 -20.97 -2.51 -20.55
N SER A 224 -19.76 -2.52 -20.03
CA SER A 224 -19.11 -1.32 -19.50
C SER A 224 -17.61 -1.35 -19.75
N TRP A 225 -17.06 -0.16 -19.93
CA TRP A 225 -15.64 0.10 -19.96
C TRP A 225 -15.37 1.34 -19.12
N GLY A 226 -14.26 1.34 -18.40
CA GLY A 226 -13.85 2.54 -17.68
C GLY A 226 -12.44 2.43 -17.12
N GLN A 227 -11.88 3.59 -16.83
CA GLN A 227 -10.59 3.72 -16.17
C GLN A 227 -10.77 4.34 -14.79
N GLY A 228 -9.95 3.90 -13.85
CA GLY A 228 -9.86 4.41 -12.50
C GLY A 228 -8.41 4.51 -12.06
N PHE A 229 -8.21 5.06 -10.87
CA PHE A 229 -6.88 5.15 -10.27
C PHE A 229 -6.94 4.96 -8.77
N LYS A 230 -5.78 4.69 -8.18
CA LYS A 230 -5.56 4.74 -6.73
C LYS A 230 -4.31 5.57 -6.47
N ALA A 231 -4.51 6.70 -5.79
CA ALA A 231 -3.41 7.54 -5.33
C ALA A 231 -2.47 6.74 -4.41
N PRO A 232 -1.14 6.98 -4.45
CA PRO A 232 -0.22 6.34 -3.51
C PRO A 232 -0.61 6.62 -2.07
N ASN A 233 -0.34 5.70 -1.15
CA ASN A 233 -0.56 5.96 0.27
C ASN A 233 0.48 6.98 0.78
N LEU A 234 0.10 7.83 1.74
CA LEU A 234 1.03 8.81 2.35
C LEU A 234 2.26 8.14 2.98
N THR A 235 2.09 6.96 3.59
CA THR A 235 3.21 6.13 4.08
C THR A 235 4.15 5.72 2.93
N SER A 236 3.61 5.27 1.79
CA SER A 236 4.43 4.89 0.63
C SER A 236 5.20 6.06 0.02
N LEU A 237 4.72 7.30 0.21
CA LEU A 237 5.41 8.51 -0.26
C LEU A 237 6.47 8.99 0.73
N TYR A 238 6.14 9.00 2.03
CA TYR A 238 6.88 9.79 3.03
C TYR A 238 7.43 9.00 4.22
N GLN A 239 7.32 7.67 4.23
CA GLN A 239 7.89 6.86 5.30
C GLN A 239 9.40 7.05 5.40
N SER A 240 9.89 7.30 6.62
CA SER A 240 11.31 7.34 6.91
C SER A 240 11.96 5.99 6.64
N ARG A 241 13.26 6.01 6.39
CA ARG A 241 14.01 4.80 6.09
C ARG A 241 13.92 3.79 7.25
N SER A 242 13.21 2.69 7.06
CA SER A 242 13.10 1.56 8.00
C SER A 242 14.19 0.52 7.71
N GLN A 243 14.76 -0.05 8.77
CA GLN A 243 15.69 -1.17 8.67
C GLN A 243 14.91 -2.50 8.64
N SER A 244 15.47 -3.50 7.96
CA SER A 244 14.97 -4.88 7.97
C SER A 244 16.12 -5.88 7.73
N PHE A 245 15.87 -7.16 7.99
CA PHE A 245 16.83 -8.25 7.85
C PHE A 245 16.19 -9.40 7.07
N ASN A 246 16.31 -9.34 5.74
CA ASN A 246 15.66 -10.28 4.83
C ASN A 246 16.66 -11.34 4.37
N ASN A 247 16.16 -12.56 4.16
CA ASN A 247 16.95 -13.62 3.53
C ASN A 247 17.06 -13.37 2.02
N VAL A 248 18.25 -13.57 1.47
CA VAL A 248 18.52 -13.44 0.05
C VAL A 248 19.42 -14.59 -0.42
N THR A 249 19.14 -15.06 -1.64
CA THR A 249 19.97 -16.02 -2.36
C THR A 249 20.46 -15.32 -3.63
N ASP A 250 21.78 -15.10 -3.73
CA ASP A 250 22.41 -14.45 -4.88
C ASP A 250 22.83 -15.52 -5.89
N THR A 251 21.87 -15.97 -6.70
CA THR A 251 22.06 -17.04 -7.69
C THR A 251 23.08 -16.65 -8.76
N TYR A 252 23.14 -15.37 -9.14
CA TYR A 252 24.09 -14.86 -10.12
C TYR A 252 25.53 -14.98 -9.63
N ARG A 253 25.82 -14.49 -8.42
CA ARG A 253 27.14 -14.63 -7.82
C ARG A 253 27.52 -16.09 -7.58
N CYS A 254 26.56 -16.92 -7.17
CA CYS A 254 26.79 -18.36 -7.02
C CYS A 254 27.20 -19.02 -8.34
N GLU A 255 26.60 -18.61 -9.46
CA GLU A 255 26.97 -19.07 -10.80
C GLU A 255 28.38 -18.60 -11.19
N GLU A 256 28.71 -17.32 -11.00
CA GLU A 256 30.06 -16.79 -11.26
C GLU A 256 31.15 -17.50 -10.42
N MET A 257 30.82 -17.86 -9.18
CA MET A 257 31.72 -18.54 -8.26
C MET A 257 31.69 -20.08 -8.36
N GLY A 258 30.83 -20.65 -9.22
CA GLY A 258 30.66 -22.10 -9.33
C GLY A 258 30.21 -22.79 -8.04
N THR A 259 29.46 -22.10 -7.18
CA THR A 259 29.04 -22.59 -5.85
C THR A 259 27.66 -23.25 -5.92
N SER A 260 27.56 -24.55 -5.55
CA SER A 260 26.30 -25.30 -5.50
C SER A 260 26.26 -26.28 -4.31
N PRO A 261 25.18 -26.31 -3.50
CA PRO A 261 23.99 -25.46 -3.60
C PRO A 261 24.28 -23.99 -3.25
N CYS A 262 23.55 -23.07 -3.86
CA CYS A 262 23.72 -21.64 -3.59
C CYS A 262 23.20 -21.32 -2.17
N PRO A 263 24.04 -20.78 -1.28
CA PRO A 263 23.64 -20.47 0.09
C PRO A 263 22.67 -19.28 0.16
N THR A 264 21.77 -19.32 1.13
CA THR A 264 20.89 -18.21 1.52
C THR A 264 21.45 -17.53 2.76
N PHE A 265 21.50 -16.21 2.75
CA PHE A 265 21.96 -15.42 3.90
C PHE A 265 20.95 -14.36 4.28
N GLN A 266 20.86 -14.07 5.57
CA GLN A 266 20.13 -12.90 6.04
C GLN A 266 21.03 -11.66 5.88
N VAL A 267 20.50 -10.64 5.22
CA VAL A 267 21.21 -9.38 5.03
C VAL A 267 20.38 -8.22 5.55
N GLU A 268 21.09 -7.27 6.17
CA GLU A 268 20.54 -5.97 6.49
C GLU A 268 20.12 -5.27 5.20
N ASN A 269 18.93 -4.69 5.18
CA ASN A 269 18.43 -3.85 4.11
C ASN A 269 17.59 -2.72 4.69
N PHE A 270 17.26 -1.77 3.83
CA PHE A 270 16.47 -0.62 4.21
C PHE A 270 15.41 -0.34 3.15
N THR A 271 14.22 0.00 3.62
CA THR A 271 13.07 0.40 2.80
C THR A 271 12.57 1.75 3.29
N GLY A 272 11.83 2.48 2.47
CA GLY A 272 11.27 3.78 2.86
C GLY A 272 10.29 4.27 1.80
N GLY A 273 9.72 5.44 2.06
CA GLY A 273 8.84 6.11 1.13
C GLY A 273 9.57 6.60 -0.12
N ASN A 274 8.84 6.68 -1.23
CA ASN A 274 9.30 7.27 -2.48
C ASN A 274 8.32 8.39 -2.90
N PRO A 275 8.71 9.67 -2.76
CA PRO A 275 7.88 10.80 -3.18
C PRO A 275 7.64 10.88 -4.71
N GLU A 276 8.39 10.11 -5.51
CA GLU A 276 8.26 10.07 -6.97
C GLU A 276 7.23 9.02 -7.45
N LEU A 277 6.47 8.38 -6.55
CA LEU A 277 5.44 7.43 -6.94
C LEU A 277 4.30 8.10 -7.70
N GLU A 278 3.94 7.50 -8.82
CA GLU A 278 2.72 7.83 -9.57
C GLU A 278 1.53 7.02 -9.04
N ALA A 279 0.31 7.42 -9.42
CA ALA A 279 -0.89 6.66 -9.09
C ALA A 279 -0.94 5.30 -9.79
N GLU A 280 -1.50 4.31 -9.10
CA GLU A 280 -1.89 3.04 -9.71
C GLU A 280 -3.07 3.32 -10.64
N THR A 281 -3.06 2.82 -11.87
CA THR A 281 -4.17 2.96 -12.82
C THR A 281 -4.85 1.62 -13.03
N ALA A 282 -6.16 1.62 -13.22
CA ALA A 282 -6.93 0.42 -13.49
C ALA A 282 -7.84 0.66 -14.71
N GLU A 283 -7.75 -0.21 -15.70
CA GLU A 283 -8.70 -0.28 -16.81
C GLU A 283 -9.57 -1.52 -16.64
N SER A 284 -10.88 -1.35 -16.77
CA SER A 284 -11.84 -2.43 -16.63
C SER A 284 -12.79 -2.50 -17.82
N PHE A 285 -13.04 -3.72 -18.29
CA PHE A 285 -14.03 -4.04 -19.30
C PHE A 285 -14.92 -5.16 -18.80
N ASN A 286 -16.24 -4.97 -18.90
CA ASN A 286 -17.23 -5.95 -18.48
C ASN A 286 -18.27 -6.15 -19.58
N VAL A 287 -18.69 -7.39 -19.79
CA VAL A 287 -19.84 -7.73 -20.63
C VAL A 287 -20.63 -8.85 -19.97
N GLY A 288 -21.94 -8.72 -19.91
CA GLY A 288 -22.78 -9.68 -19.23
C GLY A 288 -24.17 -9.79 -19.83
N VAL A 289 -24.81 -10.92 -19.56
CA VAL A 289 -26.19 -11.22 -19.91
C VAL A 289 -26.92 -11.72 -18.69
N VAL A 290 -28.12 -11.22 -18.47
CA VAL A 290 -29.08 -11.70 -17.48
C VAL A 290 -30.30 -12.20 -18.24
N VAL A 291 -30.75 -13.41 -17.92
CA VAL A 291 -31.93 -14.03 -18.52
C VAL A 291 -32.87 -14.46 -17.42
N GLU A 292 -34.10 -13.96 -17.46
CA GLU A 292 -35.17 -14.29 -16.52
C GLU A 292 -36.33 -14.97 -17.28
N PRO A 293 -36.23 -16.28 -17.58
CA PRO A 293 -37.24 -16.96 -18.39
C PRO A 293 -38.60 -17.08 -17.69
N ILE A 294 -38.61 -17.08 -16.34
CA ILE A 294 -39.81 -17.01 -15.49
C ILE A 294 -39.48 -16.19 -14.23
N PRO A 295 -40.46 -15.55 -13.57
CA PRO A 295 -40.20 -14.68 -12.40
C PRO A 295 -39.47 -15.32 -11.22
N ALA A 296 -39.47 -16.65 -11.14
CA ALA A 296 -38.80 -17.41 -10.07
C ALA A 296 -37.40 -17.92 -10.45
N LEU A 297 -36.92 -17.63 -11.67
CA LEU A 297 -35.67 -18.18 -12.19
C LEU A 297 -34.89 -17.10 -12.95
N THR A 298 -33.69 -16.79 -12.45
CA THR A 298 -32.76 -15.84 -13.07
C THR A 298 -31.44 -16.55 -13.34
N PHE A 299 -30.93 -16.43 -14.56
CA PHE A 299 -29.58 -16.83 -14.94
C PHE A 299 -28.76 -15.60 -15.29
N SER A 300 -27.50 -15.56 -14.88
CA SER A 300 -26.56 -14.52 -15.29
C SER A 300 -25.23 -15.12 -15.72
N LEU A 301 -24.62 -14.52 -16.74
CA LEU A 301 -23.27 -14.82 -17.19
C LEU A 301 -22.56 -13.50 -17.44
N ASP A 302 -21.44 -13.28 -16.75
CA ASP A 302 -20.64 -12.06 -16.85
C ASP A 302 -19.18 -12.43 -17.15
N TYR A 303 -18.57 -11.69 -18.07
CA TYR A 303 -17.14 -11.71 -18.36
C TYR A 303 -16.57 -10.34 -18.00
N PHE A 304 -15.43 -10.34 -17.32
CA PHE A 304 -14.71 -9.13 -16.96
C PHE A 304 -13.21 -9.29 -17.23
N ASN A 305 -12.57 -8.19 -17.60
CA ASN A 305 -11.12 -8.05 -17.71
C ASN A 305 -10.72 -6.78 -16.98
N ILE A 306 -9.71 -6.87 -16.11
CA ILE A 306 -9.18 -5.74 -15.34
C ILE A 306 -7.67 -5.77 -15.51
N GLU A 307 -7.12 -4.69 -16.04
CA GLU A 307 -5.68 -4.44 -16.15
C GLU A 307 -5.30 -3.36 -15.15
N ILE A 308 -4.31 -3.63 -14.30
CA ILE A 308 -3.82 -2.69 -13.29
C ILE A 308 -2.35 -2.42 -13.58
N GLU A 309 -2.00 -1.15 -13.75
CA GLU A 309 -0.63 -0.70 -13.99
C GLU A 309 -0.12 0.14 -12.81
N ASN A 310 1.20 0.28 -12.72
CA ASN A 310 1.88 1.09 -11.70
C ASN A 310 1.55 0.72 -10.25
N VAL A 311 1.26 -0.55 -9.97
CA VAL A 311 0.99 -1.04 -8.62
C VAL A 311 2.13 -0.68 -7.67
N VAL A 312 1.83 0.07 -6.61
CA VAL A 312 2.79 0.48 -5.60
C VAL A 312 3.05 -0.71 -4.68
N THR A 313 4.29 -1.21 -4.72
CA THR A 313 4.71 -2.36 -3.92
C THR A 313 6.16 -2.21 -3.46
N THR A 314 6.55 -3.02 -2.47
CA THR A 314 7.94 -3.14 -2.07
C THR A 314 8.60 -4.26 -2.86
N LEU A 315 9.74 -3.97 -3.49
CA LEU A 315 10.54 -4.98 -4.16
C LEU A 315 11.31 -5.82 -3.12
N SER A 316 11.16 -7.14 -3.20
CA SER A 316 12.00 -8.05 -2.41
C SER A 316 13.45 -8.00 -2.88
N LEU A 317 14.40 -8.35 -2.01
CA LEU A 317 15.82 -8.37 -2.36
C LEU A 317 16.12 -9.29 -3.55
N SER A 318 15.45 -10.43 -3.65
CA SER A 318 15.58 -11.33 -4.81
C SER A 318 15.09 -10.69 -6.10
N GLN A 319 14.00 -9.92 -6.07
CA GLN A 319 13.53 -9.17 -7.23
C GLN A 319 14.52 -8.07 -7.62
N VAL A 320 15.10 -7.36 -6.64
CA VAL A 320 16.13 -6.34 -6.92
C VAL A 320 17.34 -6.97 -7.63
N LEU A 321 17.82 -8.13 -7.15
CA LEU A 321 18.94 -8.84 -7.78
C LEU A 321 18.59 -9.35 -9.18
N GLU A 322 17.38 -9.86 -9.39
CA GLU A 322 16.92 -10.30 -10.72
C GLU A 322 16.86 -9.13 -11.70
N LEU A 323 16.27 -8.00 -11.29
CA LEU A 323 16.19 -6.78 -12.11
C LEU A 323 17.57 -6.16 -12.38
N GLU A 324 18.50 -6.25 -11.43
CA GLU A 324 19.91 -5.86 -11.63
C GLU A 324 20.58 -6.74 -12.69
N ASN A 325 20.36 -8.06 -12.64
CA ASN A 325 20.95 -9.02 -13.56
C ASN A 325 20.49 -8.78 -15.02
N VAL A 326 19.21 -8.44 -15.22
CA VAL A 326 18.67 -8.15 -16.57
C VAL A 326 18.71 -6.66 -16.95
N ALA A 327 19.40 -5.82 -16.16
CA ALA A 327 19.54 -4.38 -16.38
C ALA A 327 18.19 -3.62 -16.52
N SER A 328 17.14 -4.09 -15.83
CA SER A 328 15.80 -3.49 -15.85
C SER A 328 15.43 -2.79 -14.55
N LEU A 329 16.38 -2.62 -13.62
CA LEU A 329 16.16 -1.88 -12.39
C LEU A 329 15.88 -0.41 -12.70
N CYS A 330 14.65 0.04 -12.43
CA CYS A 330 14.23 1.41 -12.66
C CYS A 330 14.94 2.40 -11.70
N GLY A 331 15.11 3.65 -12.15
CA GLY A 331 15.53 4.74 -11.26
C GLY A 331 14.51 4.96 -10.14
N GLY A 332 14.95 5.40 -8.96
CA GLY A 332 14.08 5.64 -7.81
C GLY A 332 13.99 4.50 -6.79
N VAL A 333 14.56 3.32 -7.06
CA VAL A 333 14.77 2.29 -6.02
C VAL A 333 15.90 2.75 -5.09
N PRO A 334 15.65 3.03 -3.80
CA PRO A 334 16.71 3.41 -2.87
C PRO A 334 17.76 2.30 -2.82
N GLY A 335 19.03 2.65 -3.04
CA GLY A 335 20.11 1.67 -3.08
C GLY A 335 20.15 0.86 -1.80
N VAL A 336 20.05 -0.47 -1.94
CA VAL A 336 20.18 -1.37 -0.79
C VAL A 336 21.67 -1.40 -0.41
N ALA A 337 22.00 -0.80 0.73
CA ALA A 337 23.27 -1.03 1.39
C ALA A 337 23.11 -2.29 2.25
N THR A 338 23.67 -3.41 1.82
CA THR A 338 23.69 -4.61 2.64
C THR A 338 25.03 -4.70 3.37
N ARG A 339 24.95 -4.79 4.71
CA ARG A 339 26.01 -5.42 5.50
C ARG A 339 25.60 -6.87 5.68
N ALA A 340 26.30 -7.78 5.01
CA ALA A 340 26.13 -9.20 5.25
C ALA A 340 26.60 -9.50 6.68
N VAL A 341 25.67 -9.91 7.55
CA VAL A 341 26.03 -10.45 8.87
C VAL A 341 26.37 -11.92 8.67
N GLY A 342 27.55 -12.20 8.11
CA GLY A 342 28.00 -13.60 7.93
C GLY A 342 29.14 -13.81 6.94
N TRP A 343 30.18 -14.51 7.45
CA TRP A 343 31.16 -15.36 6.76
C TRP A 343 31.79 -14.89 5.43
N PHE A 344 32.06 -13.59 5.26
CA PHE A 344 33.05 -13.15 4.27
C PHE A 344 34.17 -12.38 4.96
N PRO A 345 35.43 -12.87 4.91
CA PRO A 345 36.58 -12.15 5.43
C PRO A 345 37.00 -11.06 4.44
N SER A 346 36.22 -9.99 4.35
CA SER A 346 36.65 -8.69 3.85
C SER A 346 35.56 -7.67 4.14
N THR A 347 35.98 -6.44 4.38
CA THR A 347 35.21 -5.19 4.51
C THR A 347 34.40 -4.82 3.26
N THR A 348 33.84 -5.80 2.57
CA THR A 348 32.99 -5.60 1.41
C THR A 348 31.57 -5.32 1.90
N SER A 349 31.30 -4.05 2.23
CA SER A 349 29.93 -3.55 2.16
C SER A 349 29.41 -3.91 0.78
N MET A 350 28.40 -4.78 0.68
CA MET A 350 27.64 -4.89 -0.56
C MET A 350 26.95 -3.54 -0.69
N ARG A 351 27.52 -2.67 -1.52
CA ARG A 351 26.79 -1.50 -1.97
C ARG A 351 26.23 -1.87 -3.33
N ILE A 352 24.92 -2.06 -3.41
CA ILE A 352 24.23 -2.24 -4.69
C ILE A 352 24.30 -0.86 -5.40
N TRP A 353 25.34 -0.65 -6.22
CA TRP A 353 25.58 0.57 -7.01
C TRP A 353 25.55 0.33 -8.52
N ARG A 354 25.17 -0.85 -9.04
CA ARG A 354 25.41 -1.14 -10.47
C ARG A 354 24.61 -0.28 -11.46
N CYS A 355 23.41 0.25 -11.13
CA CYS A 355 22.74 1.27 -11.98
C CYS A 355 23.00 2.73 -11.53
N ALA A 356 23.85 3.01 -10.53
CA ALA A 356 23.94 4.34 -9.93
C ALA A 356 25.15 5.19 -10.37
N ARG A 357 25.96 4.78 -11.37
CA ARG A 357 27.09 5.63 -11.82
C ARG A 357 27.49 5.67 -13.29
N SER A 358 26.82 4.99 -14.22
CA SER A 358 27.13 5.22 -15.63
C SER A 358 25.96 4.88 -16.55
N GLN A 359 25.46 5.92 -17.21
CA GLN A 359 24.54 5.89 -18.36
C GLN A 359 23.08 5.57 -18.03
N ALA A 360 22.32 6.63 -17.81
CA ALA A 360 20.85 6.65 -17.78
C ALA A 360 20.17 6.13 -19.07
N SER A 361 20.94 5.75 -20.10
CA SER A 361 20.42 5.25 -21.38
C SER A 361 20.23 3.73 -21.46
N THR A 362 20.65 2.95 -20.46
CA THR A 362 20.61 1.47 -20.52
C THR A 362 19.74 0.79 -19.46
N CYS A 363 19.28 1.46 -18.40
CA CYS A 363 18.33 0.86 -17.46
C CYS A 363 16.91 1.04 -18.05
N GLY A 364 16.43 0.06 -18.83
CA GLY A 364 15.13 0.10 -19.53
C GLY A 364 14.02 -0.52 -18.69
N CYS A 365 13.04 0.27 -18.26
CA CYS A 365 11.84 -0.24 -17.59
C CYS A 365 10.93 -0.93 -18.63
N THR A 366 10.89 -2.26 -18.64
CA THR A 366 9.89 -3.03 -19.41
C THR A 366 8.77 -3.50 -18.48
N THR A 367 7.59 -2.89 -18.64
CA THR A 367 6.40 -2.98 -17.78
C THR A 367 5.54 -4.23 -17.98
N LYS A 368 6.10 -5.44 -18.17
CA LYS A 368 5.23 -6.62 -18.36
C LYS A 368 5.63 -7.87 -17.58
N PRO A 369 5.08 -8.06 -16.36
CA PRO A 369 4.78 -9.38 -15.84
C PRO A 369 3.31 -9.74 -16.15
N THR A 370 3.12 -10.86 -16.87
CA THR A 370 1.82 -11.47 -17.10
C THR A 370 1.34 -12.20 -15.85
N TRP A 371 0.18 -11.82 -15.27
CA TRP A 371 -0.45 -12.58 -14.19
C TRP A 371 -1.97 -12.76 -14.34
N ARG A 372 -2.42 -13.92 -13.85
CA ARG A 372 -3.72 -14.59 -14.01
C ARG A 372 -4.73 -14.22 -12.90
N PRO A 373 -6.04 -14.46 -13.08
CA PRO A 373 -7.10 -13.65 -12.49
C PRO A 373 -7.34 -13.95 -11.01
N ALA A 374 -7.51 -12.89 -10.23
CA ALA A 374 -8.10 -12.94 -8.90
C ALA A 374 -9.52 -12.36 -8.94
N SER A 375 -10.43 -13.06 -8.27
CA SER A 375 -11.86 -12.84 -8.25
C SER A 375 -12.28 -11.61 -7.45
N SER A 376 -13.29 -10.92 -8.01
CA SER A 376 -14.21 -9.97 -7.37
C SER A 376 -13.59 -8.75 -6.67
N ALA A 377 -13.56 -7.63 -7.41
CA ALA A 377 -13.66 -6.30 -6.83
C ALA A 377 -15.01 -5.71 -7.28
N SER A 378 -15.94 -5.52 -6.36
CA SER A 378 -17.16 -4.74 -6.61
C SER A 378 -16.80 -3.26 -6.56
N MET A 379 -16.73 -2.61 -7.71
CA MET A 379 -16.51 -1.18 -7.81
C MET A 379 -17.79 -0.53 -8.33
N TRP A 380 -18.37 0.36 -7.50
CA TRP A 380 -19.47 1.29 -7.78
C TRP A 380 -20.78 0.68 -8.32
N LYS A 381 -21.84 0.77 -7.51
CA LYS A 381 -23.21 0.58 -8.01
C LYS A 381 -23.62 1.88 -8.74
N PRO A 382 -23.93 1.85 -10.05
CA PRO A 382 -24.64 2.96 -10.67
C PRO A 382 -25.98 3.19 -9.94
N ARG A 383 -26.35 4.46 -9.72
CA ARG A 383 -27.67 4.80 -9.15
C ARG A 383 -28.75 4.31 -10.12
N SER A 384 -29.72 3.56 -9.60
CA SER A 384 -30.88 3.13 -10.37
C SER A 384 -31.81 4.33 -10.57
N TRP A 385 -31.92 4.83 -11.79
CA TRP A 385 -32.92 5.82 -12.18
C TRP A 385 -34.26 5.11 -12.36
N THR A 386 -34.99 4.89 -11.26
CA THR A 386 -36.37 4.42 -11.33
C THR A 386 -37.31 5.62 -11.34
N ASN A 387 -38.00 5.85 -12.46
CA ASN A 387 -39.20 6.68 -12.48
C ASN A 387 -40.24 6.03 -11.55
N THR A 388 -40.43 6.58 -10.36
CA THR A 388 -41.65 6.35 -9.58
C THR A 388 -42.76 7.16 -10.21
N ASN A 389 -43.61 6.48 -10.98
CA ASN A 389 -45.02 6.86 -11.17
C ASN A 389 -45.89 5.93 -10.33
#